data_AF-A0A7G1KQ91-F1
#
_entry.id   AF-A0A7G1KQ91-F1
#
_cell.length_a   1.000
_cell.length_b   1.000
_cell.length_c   1.000
_cell.angle_alpha   90.00
_cell.angle_beta   90.00
_cell.angle_gamma   90.00
#
_symmetry.space_group_name_H-M   'P 1'
#
loop_
_entity.id
_entity.type
_entity.pdbx_description
1 polymer ?
#
loop_
_entity_poly.entity_id
_entity_poly.type
_entity_poly.pdbx_seq_one_letter_code
_entity_poly.pdbx_strand_id
1 'polypeptide(L)'
;MRTTQPRRLVSETPAPVQLPAAIITSTARVTTTKSTHRPPCADGPDDWDLDVGTPESWRSAIRTCHSCPLFANCDQLAQTLIARGDAPRAMIWAGVAYDSAGRVVENLDRHRATPIDHKRPLRIIHNGPRPVCTEPAPPTPHRRIVLGRRRVVATTGGH
;
A
#
# COMPACT_ATOMS: atom_id res chain seq x y z
N MET A 1 41.78 41.77 -50.57
CA MET A 1 42.29 40.68 -51.45
C MET A 1 42.15 39.39 -50.63
N ARG A 2 41.52 38.28 -51.06
CA ARG A 2 41.93 37.33 -52.12
C ARG A 2 43.41 36.89 -51.94
N THR A 3 43.79 35.62 -51.78
CA THR A 3 43.15 34.27 -51.95
C THR A 3 43.90 33.28 -50.99
N THR A 4 43.59 32.01 -50.67
CA THR A 4 42.85 30.90 -51.32
C THR A 4 42.32 29.84 -50.31
N GLN A 5 41.48 28.93 -50.81
CA GLN A 5 41.03 27.62 -50.29
C GLN A 5 42.15 26.53 -50.21
N PRO A 6 41.87 25.22 -49.96
CA PRO A 6 41.12 24.56 -48.87
C PRO A 6 41.83 23.26 -48.36
N ARG A 7 41.26 22.54 -47.35
CA ARG A 7 41.43 21.07 -47.32
C ARG A 7 40.29 20.28 -46.63
N ARG A 8 39.50 19.59 -47.47
CA ARG A 8 38.76 18.32 -47.27
C ARG A 8 37.85 18.16 -46.03
N LEU A 9 36.55 18.06 -46.32
CA LEU A 9 35.67 17.13 -45.60
C LEU A 9 36.22 15.70 -45.73
N VAL A 10 36.00 14.88 -44.70
CA VAL A 10 35.98 13.42 -44.81
C VAL A 10 34.55 12.98 -44.51
N SER A 11 33.91 12.30 -45.46
CA SER A 11 32.60 11.70 -45.27
C SER A 11 32.79 10.25 -44.83
N GLU A 12 32.38 9.92 -43.60
CA GLU A 12 32.24 8.53 -43.18
C GLU A 12 30.78 8.08 -43.33
N THR A 13 30.55 7.22 -44.32
CA THR A 13 29.28 6.55 -44.56
C THR A 13 29.45 5.06 -44.23
N PRO A 14 28.96 4.57 -43.07
CA PRO A 14 28.87 3.14 -42.83
C PRO A 14 27.81 2.53 -43.76
N ALA A 15 28.19 1.49 -44.50
CA ALA A 15 27.31 0.82 -45.46
C ALA A 15 26.29 -0.12 -44.78
N PRO A 16 25.07 -0.29 -45.33
CA PRO A 16 24.07 -1.22 -44.79
C PRO A 16 24.36 -2.67 -45.24
N VAL A 17 24.65 -3.58 -44.30
CA VAL A 17 24.87 -5.00 -44.60
C VAL A 17 24.09 -5.93 -43.66
N GLN A 18 22.98 -6.45 -44.19
CA GLN A 18 22.38 -7.77 -43.96
C GLN A 18 21.95 -8.21 -42.55
N LEU A 19 20.64 -8.43 -42.38
CA LEU A 19 20.13 -9.54 -41.56
C LEU A 19 20.36 -10.87 -42.29
N PRO A 20 20.38 -12.00 -41.57
CA PRO A 20 19.34 -12.99 -41.85
C PRO A 20 18.72 -13.68 -40.63
N ALA A 21 17.58 -14.34 -40.88
CA ALA A 21 17.05 -15.52 -40.16
C ALA A 21 16.84 -15.44 -38.63
N ALA A 22 15.59 -15.10 -38.28
CA ALA A 22 14.86 -15.50 -37.07
C ALA A 22 15.48 -16.64 -36.21
N ILE A 23 16.13 -16.27 -35.10
CA ILE A 23 16.33 -17.18 -33.97
C ILE A 23 15.06 -17.15 -33.12
N ILE A 24 14.31 -18.24 -33.27
CA ILE A 24 13.09 -18.65 -32.57
C ILE A 24 12.83 -17.90 -31.26
N THR A 25 11.68 -17.22 -31.18
CA THR A 25 11.15 -16.73 -29.91
C THR A 25 10.95 -17.91 -28.96
N SER A 26 11.86 -18.10 -28.01
CA SER A 26 11.64 -18.93 -26.84
C SER A 26 10.60 -18.25 -25.94
N THR A 27 9.36 -18.27 -26.41
CA THR A 27 8.16 -18.07 -25.60
C THR A 27 8.13 -19.23 -24.62
N ALA A 28 8.94 -19.12 -23.56
CA ALA A 28 8.83 -19.93 -22.38
C ALA A 28 7.39 -19.79 -21.93
N ARG A 29 6.58 -20.80 -22.25
CA ARG A 29 5.16 -20.81 -21.93
C ARG A 29 5.09 -20.99 -20.43
N VAL A 30 5.19 -19.87 -19.71
CA VAL A 30 5.02 -19.79 -18.27
C VAL A 30 3.74 -20.54 -17.98
N THR A 31 3.89 -21.72 -17.41
CA THR A 31 2.77 -22.53 -16.95
C THR A 31 2.20 -21.75 -15.79
N THR A 32 1.26 -20.87 -16.10
CA THR A 32 0.35 -20.25 -15.15
C THR A 32 -0.54 -21.36 -14.61
N THR A 33 0.07 -22.18 -13.74
CA THR A 33 -0.61 -22.91 -12.70
C THR A 33 -1.47 -21.86 -12.00
N LYS A 34 -2.75 -21.85 -12.37
CA LYS A 34 -3.73 -20.85 -11.92
C LYS A 34 -4.01 -21.14 -10.46
N SER A 35 -3.08 -20.73 -9.61
CA SER A 35 -3.06 -21.08 -8.21
C SER A 35 -4.27 -20.45 -7.55
N THR A 36 -5.23 -21.28 -7.16
CA THR A 36 -6.29 -20.95 -6.18
C THR A 36 -5.69 -20.75 -4.77
N HIS A 37 -4.40 -20.41 -4.70
CA HIS A 37 -3.67 -20.05 -3.50
C HIS A 37 -3.84 -18.55 -3.30
N ARG A 38 -4.27 -18.17 -2.10
CA ARG A 38 -4.35 -16.77 -1.67
C ARG A 38 -2.96 -16.14 -1.78
N PRO A 39 -2.79 -14.92 -2.32
CA PRO A 39 -1.47 -14.30 -2.34
C PRO A 39 -1.04 -14.00 -0.90
N PRO A 40 0.25 -14.16 -0.55
CA PRO A 40 0.70 -14.09 0.85
C PRO A 40 0.44 -12.72 1.50
N CYS A 41 0.31 -11.65 0.70
CA CYS A 41 -0.09 -10.33 1.18
C CYS A 41 -1.56 -10.19 1.63
N ALA A 42 -2.38 -11.23 1.46
CA ALA A 42 -3.73 -11.27 2.02
C ALA A 42 -3.82 -12.13 3.30
N ASP A 43 -2.82 -12.98 3.59
CA ASP A 43 -2.91 -13.96 4.68
C ASP A 43 -2.67 -13.37 6.07
N GLY A 44 -1.83 -12.35 6.18
CA GLY A 44 -1.76 -11.46 7.34
C GLY A 44 -1.54 -10.03 6.86
N PRO A 45 -2.54 -9.12 6.93
CA PRO A 45 -2.40 -7.76 6.39
C PRO A 45 -1.46 -6.89 7.24
N ASP A 46 -1.39 -7.13 8.55
CA ASP A 46 -0.62 -6.34 9.53
C ASP A 46 0.90 -6.33 9.22
N ASP A 47 1.45 -7.39 8.62
CA ASP A 47 2.85 -7.47 8.15
C ASP A 47 3.19 -6.46 7.04
N TRP A 48 2.16 -5.92 6.36
CA TRP A 48 2.25 -5.02 5.22
C TRP A 48 1.91 -3.57 5.61
N ASP A 49 1.51 -3.33 6.85
CA ASP A 49 1.11 -2.04 7.39
C ASP A 49 2.30 -1.31 8.04
N LEU A 50 2.54 -0.05 7.66
CA LEU A 50 3.64 0.76 8.18
C LEU A 50 3.31 1.48 9.51
N ASP A 51 2.04 1.52 9.92
CA ASP A 51 1.63 2.04 11.23
C ASP A 51 1.68 0.95 12.33
N VAL A 52 1.78 -0.34 11.96
CA VAL A 52 1.73 -1.50 12.89
C VAL A 52 3.02 -2.34 12.92
N GLY A 53 3.71 -2.53 11.79
CA GLY A 53 4.86 -3.45 11.70
C GLY A 53 6.19 -2.96 12.30
N THR A 54 7.26 -3.75 12.10
CA THR A 54 8.65 -3.38 12.48
C THR A 54 9.56 -3.40 11.25
N PRO A 55 10.76 -2.79 11.31
CA PRO A 55 11.75 -2.89 10.22
C PRO A 55 12.08 -4.33 9.79
N GLU A 56 11.93 -5.32 10.68
CA GLU A 56 12.16 -6.73 10.38
C GLU A 56 10.96 -7.34 9.64
N SER A 57 9.72 -7.07 10.07
CA SER A 57 8.52 -7.57 9.39
C SER A 57 8.38 -6.94 8.01
N TRP A 58 8.60 -5.62 7.88
CA TRP A 58 8.55 -4.90 6.60
C TRP A 58 9.56 -5.43 5.58
N ARG A 59 10.81 -5.68 5.98
CA ARG A 59 11.80 -6.34 5.11
C ARG A 59 11.41 -7.78 4.75
N SER A 60 10.69 -8.48 5.63
CA SER A 60 10.13 -9.79 5.32
C SER A 60 9.01 -9.69 4.28
N ALA A 61 8.02 -8.81 4.49
CA ALA A 61 6.93 -8.56 3.57
C ALA A 61 7.44 -8.15 2.17
N ILE A 62 8.43 -7.27 2.07
CA ILE A 62 9.04 -6.88 0.78
C ILE A 62 9.65 -8.09 0.05
N ARG A 63 10.44 -8.92 0.73
CA ARG A 63 11.01 -10.16 0.13
C ARG A 63 9.91 -11.12 -0.32
N THR A 64 8.89 -11.32 0.52
CA THR A 64 7.70 -12.11 0.19
C THR A 64 6.94 -11.54 -1.02
N CYS A 65 6.89 -10.22 -1.17
CA CYS A 65 6.28 -9.55 -2.31
C CYS A 65 7.02 -9.86 -3.62
N HIS A 66 8.36 -9.77 -3.62
CA HIS A 66 9.16 -10.11 -4.80
C HIS A 66 9.07 -11.60 -5.18
N SER A 67 8.77 -12.49 -4.23
CA SER A 67 8.45 -13.90 -4.53
C SER A 67 7.01 -14.16 -5.00
N CYS A 68 6.13 -13.15 -4.96
CA CYS A 68 4.72 -13.32 -5.31
C CYS A 68 4.53 -13.41 -6.83
N PRO A 69 3.83 -14.43 -7.38
CA PRO A 69 3.60 -14.54 -8.82
C PRO A 69 2.72 -13.42 -9.41
N LEU A 70 2.11 -12.57 -8.57
CA LEU A 70 1.33 -11.40 -8.98
C LEU A 70 2.14 -10.09 -9.00
N PHE A 71 3.44 -10.12 -8.62
CA PHE A 71 4.27 -8.93 -8.41
C PHE A 71 4.17 -7.89 -9.53
N ALA A 72 4.36 -8.29 -10.79
CA ALA A 72 4.31 -7.38 -11.94
C ALA A 72 2.93 -6.73 -12.15
N ASN A 73 1.84 -7.43 -11.84
CA ASN A 73 0.49 -6.87 -11.91
C ASN A 73 0.25 -5.86 -10.79
N CYS A 74 0.78 -6.13 -9.59
CA CYS A 74 0.72 -5.20 -8.46
C CYS A 74 1.54 -3.92 -8.72
N ASP A 75 2.72 -4.05 -9.34
CA ASP A 75 3.58 -2.93 -9.74
C ASP A 75 2.91 -2.05 -10.81
N GLN A 76 2.43 -2.63 -11.91
CA GLN A 76 1.71 -1.89 -12.95
C GLN A 76 0.46 -1.17 -12.38
N LEU A 77 -0.25 -1.78 -11.43
CA LEU A 77 -1.37 -1.16 -10.74
C LEU A 77 -0.92 -0.01 -9.81
N ALA A 78 0.19 -0.17 -9.09
CA ALA A 78 0.79 0.90 -8.28
C ALA A 78 1.16 2.12 -9.12
N GLN A 79 1.83 1.90 -10.25
CA GLN A 79 2.19 2.96 -11.21
C GLN A 79 0.94 3.65 -11.77
N THR A 80 -0.11 2.89 -12.08
CA THR A 80 -1.40 3.42 -12.56
C THR A 80 -2.12 4.27 -11.50
N LEU A 81 -2.01 3.90 -10.22
CA LEU A 81 -2.55 4.65 -9.08
C LEU A 81 -1.74 5.94 -8.82
N ILE A 82 -0.41 5.85 -8.77
CA ILE A 82 0.51 6.99 -8.60
C ILE A 82 0.29 8.02 -9.72
N ALA A 83 0.14 7.58 -10.97
CA ALA A 83 -0.12 8.46 -12.12
C ALA A 83 -1.47 9.22 -12.05
N ARG A 84 -2.39 8.81 -11.17
CA ARG A 84 -3.67 9.49 -10.90
C ARG A 84 -3.64 10.38 -9.65
N GLY A 85 -2.60 10.26 -8.82
CA GLY A 85 -2.51 10.85 -7.49
C GLY A 85 -3.02 9.93 -6.36
N ASP A 86 -3.58 8.77 -6.68
CA ASP A 86 -4.16 7.79 -5.75
C ASP A 86 -3.11 6.79 -5.21
N ALA A 87 -1.87 7.23 -4.97
CA ALA A 87 -0.77 6.37 -4.54
C ALA A 87 -1.14 5.55 -3.27
N PRO A 88 -0.65 4.30 -3.11
CA PRO A 88 -0.80 3.54 -1.87
C PRO A 88 -0.26 4.32 -0.66
N ARG A 89 -0.85 4.17 0.52
CA ARG A 89 -0.51 4.96 1.73
C ARG A 89 -0.42 4.06 2.96
N ALA A 90 0.54 4.36 3.83
CA ALA A 90 0.82 3.65 5.08
C ALA A 90 1.02 2.12 4.93
N MET A 91 1.45 1.65 3.75
CA MET A 91 1.53 0.22 3.47
C MET A 91 2.64 -0.17 2.49
N ILE A 92 2.95 -1.45 2.46
CA ILE A 92 3.86 -2.09 1.50
C ILE A 92 3.05 -2.63 0.33
N TRP A 93 3.34 -2.14 -0.87
CA TRP A 93 2.68 -2.55 -2.11
C TRP A 93 3.72 -2.79 -3.20
N ALA A 94 3.63 -3.92 -3.92
CA ALA A 94 4.58 -4.31 -4.97
C ALA A 94 6.06 -4.22 -4.55
N GLY A 95 6.38 -4.61 -3.31
CA GLY A 95 7.74 -4.55 -2.75
C GLY A 95 8.22 -3.15 -2.36
N VAL A 96 7.41 -2.12 -2.56
CA VAL A 96 7.71 -0.73 -2.20
C VAL A 96 6.90 -0.32 -0.96
N ALA A 97 7.56 0.29 0.02
CA ALA A 97 6.91 0.81 1.22
C ALA A 97 6.50 2.27 1.00
N TYR A 98 5.24 2.61 1.29
CA TYR A 98 4.66 3.95 1.12
C TYR A 98 4.20 4.54 2.45
N ASP A 99 4.68 5.74 2.79
CA ASP A 99 4.29 6.44 4.01
C ASP A 99 2.81 6.87 4.03
N SER A 100 2.33 7.43 5.13
CA SER A 100 0.96 7.92 5.26
C SER A 100 0.63 9.12 4.34
N ALA A 101 1.60 9.69 3.62
CA ALA A 101 1.43 10.70 2.57
C ALA A 101 1.57 10.13 1.14
N GLY A 102 1.79 8.81 0.97
CA GLY A 102 1.93 8.14 -0.32
C GLY A 102 3.32 8.23 -0.95
N ARG A 103 4.35 8.55 -0.14
CA ARG A 103 5.74 8.69 -0.59
C ARG A 103 6.53 7.42 -0.31
N VAL A 104 7.48 7.10 -1.18
CA VAL A 104 8.36 5.94 -1.01
C VAL A 104 9.25 6.11 0.22
N VAL A 105 9.27 5.10 1.10
CA VAL A 105 10.11 5.04 2.29
C VAL A 105 11.46 4.41 1.92
N GLU A 106 12.43 5.26 1.57
CA GLU A 106 13.79 4.82 1.21
C GLU A 106 14.54 4.10 2.34
N ASN A 107 14.18 4.35 3.61
CA ASN A 107 14.88 3.82 4.77
C ASN A 107 13.90 3.36 5.87
N LEU A 108 13.61 2.06 5.87
CA LEU A 108 12.69 1.41 6.81
C LEU A 108 13.16 1.50 8.27
N ASP A 109 14.47 1.40 8.53
CA ASP A 109 15.07 1.52 9.88
C ASP A 109 14.81 2.89 10.53
N ARG A 110 14.72 3.95 9.72
CA ARG A 110 14.40 5.31 10.16
C ARG A 110 12.91 5.62 10.12
N HIS A 111 12.11 4.78 9.45
CA HIS A 111 10.66 4.91 9.45
C HIS A 111 10.11 4.50 10.80
N ARG A 112 9.91 5.48 11.67
CA ARG A 112 9.08 5.27 12.85
C ARG A 112 7.63 5.20 12.39
N ALA A 113 7.04 4.01 12.51
CA ALA A 113 5.61 3.88 12.75
C ALA A 113 5.26 4.85 13.89
N THR A 114 4.73 6.02 13.58
CA THR A 114 4.21 6.94 14.60
C THR A 114 2.92 6.32 15.07
N PRO A 115 2.81 5.78 16.30
CA PRO A 115 1.60 5.08 16.70
C PRO A 115 0.44 6.04 16.53
N ILE A 116 -0.54 5.66 15.70
CA ILE A 116 -1.79 6.40 15.60
C ILE A 116 -2.31 6.50 17.03
N ASP A 117 -2.43 7.72 17.55
CA ASP A 117 -2.76 7.93 18.95
C ASP A 117 -4.22 7.55 19.21
N HIS A 118 -4.45 6.25 19.41
CA HIS A 118 -5.75 5.68 19.73
C HIS A 118 -6.28 6.16 21.10
N LYS A 119 -5.46 6.86 21.90
CA LYS A 119 -5.88 7.54 23.12
C LYS A 119 -6.29 9.00 22.89
N ARG A 120 -6.03 9.57 21.71
CA ARG A 120 -6.50 10.91 21.31
C ARG A 120 -8.03 10.87 21.22
N PRO A 121 -8.77 11.56 22.09
CA PRO A 121 -10.22 11.41 22.11
C PRO A 121 -10.83 11.90 20.79
N LEU A 122 -11.72 11.12 20.19
CA LEU A 122 -12.44 11.48 18.97
C LEU A 122 -13.28 12.75 19.20
N ARG A 123 -12.71 13.91 18.86
CA ARG A 123 -13.41 15.19 18.89
C ARG A 123 -14.30 15.30 17.66
N ILE A 124 -15.61 15.19 17.87
CA ILE A 124 -16.60 15.45 16.82
C ILE A 124 -16.59 16.95 16.51
N ILE A 125 -15.80 17.36 15.50
CA ILE A 125 -15.67 18.76 15.11
C ILE A 125 -16.94 19.18 14.35
N HIS A 126 -17.79 19.96 15.01
CA HIS A 126 -18.99 20.50 14.40
C HIS A 126 -18.64 21.76 13.58
N ASN A 127 -18.31 21.57 12.30
CA ASN A 127 -17.93 22.65 11.37
C ASN A 127 -19.12 23.51 10.88
N GLY A 128 -20.35 23.22 11.33
CA GLY A 128 -21.56 23.98 10.99
C GLY A 128 -22.10 24.78 12.17
N PRO A 129 -23.04 25.73 11.94
CA PRO A 129 -23.75 26.39 13.01
C PRO A 129 -24.46 25.37 13.90
N ARG A 130 -24.44 25.60 15.21
CA ARG A 130 -25.09 24.72 16.20
C ARG A 130 -26.58 24.56 15.84
N PRO A 131 -27.10 23.33 15.66
CA PRO A 131 -28.53 23.12 15.47
C PRO A 131 -29.31 23.73 16.63
N VAL A 132 -30.13 24.73 16.34
CA VAL A 132 -31.06 25.32 17.29
C VAL A 132 -32.28 24.41 17.36
N CYS A 133 -32.64 23.94 18.55
CA CYS A 133 -33.90 23.22 18.75
C CYS A 133 -35.06 24.21 18.64
N THR A 134 -35.62 24.35 17.44
CA THR A 134 -36.77 25.22 17.15
C THR A 134 -38.09 24.70 17.74
N GLU A 135 -38.11 23.44 18.18
CA GLU A 135 -39.29 22.74 18.68
C GLU A 135 -39.02 22.12 20.06
N PRO A 136 -39.93 22.24 21.04
CA PRO A 136 -39.80 21.55 22.32
C PRO A 136 -39.92 20.04 22.12
N ALA A 137 -38.89 19.29 22.48
CA ALA A 137 -38.90 17.83 22.32
C ALA A 137 -40.07 17.20 23.11
N PRO A 138 -40.84 16.26 22.51
CA PRO A 138 -41.93 15.59 23.21
C PRO A 138 -41.40 14.78 24.41
N PRO A 139 -42.21 14.61 25.48
CA PRO A 139 -41.76 13.98 26.72
C PRO A 139 -41.28 12.55 26.48
N THR A 140 -39.97 12.33 26.64
CA THR A 140 -39.31 11.08 26.29
C THR A 140 -39.79 9.94 27.21
N PRO A 141 -40.31 8.82 26.69
CA PRO A 141 -40.80 7.74 27.54
C PRO A 141 -39.64 7.11 28.32
N HIS A 142 -39.68 7.23 29.65
CA HIS A 142 -38.64 6.79 30.59
C HIS A 142 -38.48 5.25 30.61
N ARG A 143 -37.81 4.69 29.61
CA ARG A 143 -37.41 3.27 29.59
C ARG A 143 -36.36 3.00 30.67
N ARG A 144 -36.82 2.56 31.84
CA ARG A 144 -35.99 2.15 32.98
C ARG A 144 -35.09 0.97 32.58
N ILE A 145 -33.83 1.24 32.23
CA ILE A 145 -32.83 0.21 31.98
C ILE A 145 -32.53 -0.50 33.30
N VAL A 146 -33.03 -1.73 33.44
CA VAL A 146 -32.73 -2.59 34.60
C VAL A 146 -31.41 -3.30 34.32
N LEU A 147 -30.31 -2.78 34.89
CA LEU A 147 -29.05 -3.50 34.92
C LEU A 147 -29.23 -4.83 35.67
N GLY A 148 -28.87 -5.94 35.01
CA GLY A 148 -29.11 -7.29 35.53
C GLY A 148 -28.42 -7.53 36.87
N ARG A 149 -29.10 -8.23 37.79
CA ARG A 149 -28.53 -8.58 39.10
C ARG A 149 -27.29 -9.46 38.93
N ARG A 150 -26.25 -9.16 39.71
CA ARG A 150 -24.99 -9.93 39.76
C ARG A 150 -25.31 -11.39 40.11
N ARG A 151 -24.98 -12.34 39.24
CA ARG A 151 -25.01 -13.77 39.60
C ARG A 151 -23.93 -14.03 40.64
N VAL A 152 -24.34 -14.34 41.87
CA VAL A 152 -23.44 -14.93 42.87
C VAL A 152 -23.31 -16.41 42.54
N VAL A 153 -22.11 -16.85 42.17
CA VAL A 153 -21.77 -18.27 42.14
C VAL A 153 -21.45 -18.66 43.58
N ALA A 154 -22.24 -19.58 44.15
CA ALA A 154 -21.97 -20.13 45.46
C ALA A 154 -20.91 -21.22 45.33
N THR A 155 -19.70 -20.98 45.85
CA THR A 155 -18.64 -21.99 45.90
C THR A 155 -18.92 -22.92 47.08
N THR A 156 -19.42 -24.12 46.81
CA THR A 156 -19.67 -25.14 47.84
C THR A 156 -18.35 -25.78 48.29
N GLY A 157 -17.61 -25.09 49.16
CA GLY A 157 -16.49 -25.67 49.92
C GLY A 157 -17.03 -26.31 51.20
N GLY A 158 -16.91 -27.63 51.32
CA GLY A 158 -17.29 -28.36 52.53
C GLY A 158 -16.11 -28.58 53.48
N HIS A 159 -16.42 -28.83 54.75
CA HIS A 159 -15.57 -29.59 55.68
C HIS A 159 -16.47 -30.30 56.71
#